data_AF-A0A538D5J3-F1
#
_entry.id   AF-A0A538D5J3-F1
#
_cell.length_a   1.000
_cell.length_b   1.000
_cell.length_c   1.000
_cell.angle_alpha   90.00
_cell.angle_beta   90.00
_cell.angle_gamma   90.00
#
_symmetry.space_group_name_H-M   'P 1'
#
loop_
_entity.id
_entity.type
_entity.pdbx_description
1 polymer ?
#
loop_
_entity_poly.entity_id
_entity_poly.type
_entity_poly.pdbx_seq_one_letter_code
_entity_poly.pdbx_strand_id
1 'polypeptide(L)'
;SPSINLVESQLARSNGNLEVTLGEHRVTVDDQLARNRSGLGDYIDKKIILGIRPEDFEDAAIEPDAPADRRIKVTADLTEPLGSEVLVHFGTEATAVVSSAVAADVGEDADIRLGEEDELTTRLIARVSPKSRIALGQQVELAVDTTRLYFFDPETREAV
;
A
#
# COMPACT_ATOMS: atom_id res chain seq x y z
N SER A 1 -14.34 1.66 9.39
CA SER A 1 -13.04 2.20 8.95
C SER A 1 -12.29 1.10 8.23
N PRO A 2 -11.68 1.37 7.05
CA PRO A 2 -11.01 0.32 6.29
C PRO A 2 -9.78 -0.18 7.05
N SER A 3 -9.47 -1.47 6.87
CA SER A 3 -8.31 -2.11 7.49
C SER A 3 -7.00 -1.62 6.84
N ILE A 4 -5.89 -1.81 7.55
CA ILE A 4 -4.55 -1.57 7.01
C ILE A 4 -4.32 -2.46 5.78
N ASN A 5 -3.69 -1.91 4.74
CA ASN A 5 -3.24 -2.68 3.59
C ASN A 5 -1.99 -3.47 3.99
N LEU A 6 -2.01 -4.79 3.85
CA LEU A 6 -0.88 -5.67 4.15
C LEU A 6 -0.48 -6.44 2.89
N VAL A 7 0.80 -6.35 2.54
CA VAL A 7 1.35 -7.01 1.35
C VAL A 7 2.72 -7.59 1.65
N GLU A 8 3.09 -8.65 0.93
CA GLU A 8 4.49 -9.06 0.87
C GLU A 8 5.30 -8.01 0.12
N SER A 9 6.45 -7.66 0.69
CA SER A 9 7.40 -6.72 0.12
C SER A 9 8.81 -7.29 0.25
N GLN A 10 9.73 -6.75 -0.54
CA GLN A 10 11.17 -6.90 -0.37
C GLN A 10 11.74 -5.58 0.09
N LEU A 11 12.56 -5.62 1.14
CA LEU A 11 13.31 -4.46 1.58
C LEU A 11 14.69 -4.49 0.90
N ALA A 12 15.06 -3.41 0.24
CA ALA A 12 16.36 -3.29 -0.41
C ALA A 12 17.05 -1.99 0.01
N ARG A 13 18.37 -1.94 -0.16
CA ARG A 13 19.13 -0.69 -0.05
C ARG A 13 19.58 -0.25 -1.43
N SER A 14 19.24 0.99 -1.79
CA SER A 14 19.51 1.58 -3.09
C SER A 14 19.96 3.02 -2.92
N ASN A 15 21.11 3.39 -3.50
CA ASN A 15 21.69 4.74 -3.43
C ASN A 15 21.79 5.33 -2.00
N GLY A 16 21.97 4.48 -0.98
CA GLY A 16 22.05 4.89 0.43
C GLY A 16 20.72 4.91 1.19
N ASN A 17 19.60 4.81 0.50
CA ASN A 17 18.26 4.81 1.09
C ASN A 17 17.69 3.38 1.17
N LEU A 18 16.73 3.18 2.06
CA LEU A 18 15.93 1.94 2.06
C LEU A 18 14.76 2.10 1.10
N GLU A 19 14.47 1.06 0.34
CA GLU A 19 13.33 0.99 -0.58
C GLU A 19 12.53 -0.28 -0.28
N VAL A 20 11.21 -0.19 -0.47
CA VAL A 20 10.28 -1.31 -0.34
C VAL A 20 9.55 -1.52 -1.66
N THR A 21 9.18 -2.75 -1.95
CA THR A 21 8.35 -3.06 -3.13
C THR A 21 6.88 -3.07 -2.76
N LEU A 22 6.06 -2.40 -3.57
CA LEU A 22 4.61 -2.51 -3.53
C LEU A 22 4.16 -3.04 -4.90
N GLY A 23 4.13 -4.37 -5.02
CA GLY A 23 3.94 -5.04 -6.29
C GLY A 23 5.04 -4.67 -7.29
N GLU A 24 4.63 -4.09 -8.40
CA GLU A 24 5.47 -3.58 -9.46
C GLU A 24 6.20 -2.27 -9.10
N HIS A 25 5.78 -1.59 -8.04
CA HIS A 25 6.34 -0.29 -7.63
C HIS A 25 7.48 -0.43 -6.62
N ARG A 26 8.38 0.56 -6.63
CA ARG A 26 9.38 0.77 -5.58
C ARG A 26 9.10 2.10 -4.90
N VAL A 27 9.13 2.08 -3.57
CA VAL A 27 8.84 3.24 -2.73
C VAL A 27 10.00 3.44 -1.77
N THR A 28 10.60 4.62 -1.78
CA THR A 28 11.67 4.99 -0.85
C THR A 28 11.12 5.17 0.56
N VAL A 29 11.64 4.40 1.51
CA VAL A 29 11.31 4.53 2.93
C VAL A 29 11.87 5.86 3.44
N ASP A 30 11.10 6.57 4.26
CA ASP A 30 11.59 7.81 4.84
C ASP A 30 12.83 7.59 5.71
N ASP A 31 13.84 8.44 5.52
CA ASP A 31 15.11 8.41 6.22
C ASP A 31 14.96 8.41 7.75
N GLN A 32 14.01 9.17 8.29
CA GLN A 32 13.79 9.24 9.73
C GLN A 32 13.16 7.94 10.23
N LEU A 33 12.21 7.37 9.48
CA LEU A 33 11.62 6.07 9.81
C LEU A 33 12.68 4.96 9.76
N ALA A 34 13.49 4.94 8.71
CA ALA A 34 14.58 3.99 8.52
C ALA A 34 15.61 4.04 9.67
N ARG A 35 15.96 5.24 10.15
CA ARG A 35 16.89 5.41 11.29
C ARG A 35 16.27 4.99 12.62
N ASN A 36 14.97 5.24 12.82
CA ASN A 36 14.29 4.94 14.07
C ASN A 36 13.98 3.44 14.25
N ARG A 37 13.96 2.68 13.15
CA ARG A 37 13.66 1.25 13.14
C ARG A 37 14.92 0.44 12.88
N SER A 38 15.78 0.30 13.91
CA SER A 38 17.06 -0.39 13.78
C SER A 38 16.93 -1.84 13.32
N GLY A 39 15.80 -2.50 13.60
CA GLY A 39 15.51 -3.87 13.16
C GLY A 39 15.40 -4.04 11.65
N LEU A 40 15.11 -2.98 10.88
CA LEU A 40 14.99 -3.07 9.42
C LEU A 40 16.30 -3.48 8.74
N GLY A 41 17.44 -3.20 9.35
CA GLY A 41 18.75 -3.60 8.82
C GLY A 41 18.86 -5.12 8.62
N ASP A 42 18.21 -5.91 9.47
CA ASP A 42 18.26 -7.37 9.42
C ASP A 42 17.43 -7.96 8.27
N TYR A 43 16.57 -7.15 7.64
CA TYR A 43 15.67 -7.53 6.55
C TYR A 43 16.11 -7.01 5.19
N ILE A 44 17.28 -6.35 5.08
CA ILE A 44 17.83 -5.94 3.79
C ILE A 44 18.04 -7.18 2.90
N ASP A 45 17.55 -7.09 1.67
CA ASP A 45 17.52 -8.16 0.65
C ASP A 45 16.66 -9.37 1.05
N LYS A 46 15.76 -9.22 2.03
CA LYS A 46 14.82 -10.24 2.47
C LYS A 46 13.37 -9.82 2.25
N LYS A 47 12.48 -10.81 2.34
CA LYS A 47 11.03 -10.58 2.40
C LYS A 47 10.65 -9.98 3.75
N ILE A 48 9.69 -9.06 3.71
CA ILE A 48 9.06 -8.43 4.86
C ILE A 48 7.58 -8.19 4.54
N ILE A 49 6.72 -8.13 5.55
CA ILE A 49 5.34 -7.69 5.34
C ILE A 49 5.33 -6.16 5.47
N LEU A 50 4.85 -5.50 4.42
CA LEU A 50 4.63 -4.06 4.39
C LEU A 50 3.17 -3.75 4.74
N GLY A 51 2.99 -2.87 5.72
CA GLY A 51 1.70 -2.32 6.11
C GLY A 51 1.59 -0.84 5.79
N ILE A 52 0.55 -0.45 5.05
CA ILE A 52 0.26 0.94 4.71
C ILE A 52 -1.20 1.22 5.07
N ARG A 53 -1.46 2.23 5.90
CA ARG A 53 -2.85 2.59 6.21
C ARG A 53 -3.48 3.24 4.99
N PRO A 54 -4.79 3.06 4.76
CA PRO A 54 -5.48 3.74 3.66
C PRO A 54 -5.24 5.26 3.65
N GLU A 55 -5.19 5.88 4.83
CA GLU A 55 -4.93 7.33 4.98
C GLU A 55 -3.50 7.79 4.73
N ASP A 56 -2.57 6.86 4.56
CA ASP A 56 -1.19 7.18 4.21
C ASP A 56 -1.01 7.20 2.69
N PHE A 57 -2.11 7.13 1.93
CA PHE A 57 -2.18 7.43 0.51
C PHE A 57 -2.92 8.75 0.29
N GLU A 58 -2.45 9.56 -0.65
CA GLU A 58 -3.15 10.76 -1.10
C GLU A 58 -3.03 10.91 -2.62
N ASP A 59 -3.96 11.60 -3.24
CA ASP A 59 -3.87 11.99 -4.65
C ASP A 59 -2.66 12.92 -4.87
N ALA A 60 -1.72 12.54 -5.73
CA ALA A 60 -0.53 13.35 -6.00
C ALA A 60 -0.86 14.72 -6.62
N ALA A 61 -2.07 14.90 -7.18
CA ALA A 61 -2.56 16.22 -7.61
C ALA A 61 -2.94 17.14 -6.44
N ILE A 62 -3.24 16.57 -5.26
CA ILE A 62 -3.49 17.29 -4.01
C ILE A 62 -2.19 17.53 -3.24
N GLU A 63 -1.25 16.59 -3.29
CA GLU A 63 0.10 16.70 -2.71
C GLU A 63 1.21 16.73 -3.79
N PRO A 64 1.33 17.83 -4.56
CA PRO A 64 2.28 17.92 -5.66
C PRO A 64 3.75 17.97 -5.22
N ASP A 65 4.02 18.20 -3.94
CA ASP A 65 5.37 18.25 -3.36
C ASP A 65 5.89 16.87 -2.91
N ALA A 66 5.05 15.83 -2.94
CA ALA A 66 5.47 14.47 -2.60
C ALA A 66 6.62 14.01 -3.51
N PRO A 67 7.74 13.49 -2.99
CA PRO A 67 8.86 13.03 -3.82
C PRO A 67 8.43 11.97 -4.85
N ALA A 68 9.01 12.01 -6.05
CA ALA A 68 8.62 11.10 -7.14
C ALA A 68 8.90 9.62 -6.82
N ASP A 69 9.89 9.35 -5.98
CA ASP A 69 10.25 8.02 -5.46
C ASP A 69 9.34 7.55 -4.31
N ARG A 70 8.31 8.33 -3.98
CA ARG A 70 7.24 8.01 -3.02
C ARG A 70 5.86 8.10 -3.66
N ARG A 71 5.79 8.02 -5.00
CA ARG A 71 4.55 7.99 -5.77
C ARG A 71 4.41 6.67 -6.50
N ILE A 72 3.19 6.16 -6.56
CA ILE A 72 2.83 4.94 -7.29
C ILE A 72 1.79 5.27 -8.36
N LYS A 73 1.88 4.59 -9.50
CA LYS A 73 0.95 4.78 -10.63
C LYS A 73 -0.01 3.62 -10.68
N VAL A 74 -1.28 3.87 -10.39
CA VAL A 74 -2.29 2.82 -10.28
C VAL A 74 -3.52 3.16 -11.13
N THR A 75 -4.33 2.15 -11.39
CA THR A 75 -5.66 2.33 -12.00
C THR A 75 -6.71 2.23 -10.90
N ALA A 76 -7.62 3.20 -10.83
CA ALA A 76 -8.71 3.17 -9.86
C ALA A 76 -9.80 2.18 -10.31
N ASP A 77 -9.99 1.10 -9.56
CA ASP A 77 -10.99 0.05 -9.83
C ASP A 77 -12.36 0.37 -9.25
N LEU A 78 -12.41 1.17 -8.17
CA LEU A 78 -13.63 1.65 -7.55
C LEU A 78 -13.34 2.92 -6.76
N THR A 79 -14.27 3.87 -6.78
CA THR A 79 -14.20 5.09 -5.98
C THR A 79 -15.49 5.23 -5.16
N GLU A 80 -15.37 5.32 -3.84
CA GLU A 80 -16.49 5.43 -2.91
C GLU A 80 -16.44 6.77 -2.15
N PRO A 81 -17.26 7.76 -2.52
CA PRO A 81 -17.35 9.02 -1.80
C PRO A 81 -18.09 8.84 -0.47
N LEU A 82 -17.42 9.12 0.65
CA LEU A 82 -17.99 9.05 2.01
C LEU A 82 -18.35 10.44 2.56
N GLY A 83 -18.31 11.47 1.71
CA GLY A 83 -18.60 12.87 2.06
C GLY A 83 -17.36 13.63 2.53
N SER A 84 -16.69 13.17 3.58
CA SER A 84 -15.46 13.81 4.09
C SER A 84 -14.17 13.30 3.45
N GLU A 85 -14.25 12.21 2.70
CA GLU A 85 -13.14 11.51 2.04
C GLU A 85 -13.68 10.65 0.89
N VAL A 86 -12.77 10.18 0.04
CA VAL A 86 -13.07 9.20 -1.00
C VAL A 86 -12.19 7.97 -0.77
N LEU A 87 -12.79 6.79 -0.74
CA LEU A 87 -12.03 5.55 -0.78
C LEU A 87 -11.75 5.20 -2.24
N VAL A 88 -10.50 4.94 -2.58
CA VAL A 88 -10.07 4.52 -3.91
C VAL A 88 -9.54 3.09 -3.78
N HIS A 89 -10.19 2.16 -4.45
CA HIS A 89 -9.71 0.79 -4.57
C HIS A 89 -8.89 0.68 -5.83
N PHE A 90 -7.75 0.01 -5.76
CA PHE A 90 -6.86 -0.18 -6.88
C PHE A 90 -6.13 -1.53 -6.79
N GLY A 91 -5.84 -2.13 -7.94
CA GLY A 91 -5.03 -3.33 -8.06
C GLY A 91 -3.53 -3.04 -8.05
N THR A 92 -2.74 -4.01 -7.60
CA THR A 92 -1.28 -4.06 -7.73
C THR A 92 -0.85 -5.52 -7.88
N GLU A 93 0.32 -5.77 -8.47
CA GLU A 93 0.94 -7.11 -8.55
C GLU A 93 1.50 -7.61 -7.20
N ALA A 94 1.29 -6.86 -6.11
CA ALA A 94 1.72 -7.28 -4.78
C ALA A 94 0.98 -8.55 -4.32
N THR A 95 1.63 -9.38 -3.50
CA THR A 95 0.94 -10.50 -2.84
C THR A 95 0.25 -10.01 -1.56
N ALA A 96 -1.07 -10.11 -1.46
CA ALA A 96 -1.82 -9.76 -0.26
C ALA A 96 -1.45 -10.67 0.92
N VAL A 97 -1.31 -10.07 2.11
CA VAL A 97 -1.19 -10.83 3.36
C VAL A 97 -2.52 -10.77 4.11
N VAL A 98 -3.30 -11.84 4.01
CA VAL A 98 -4.57 -11.97 4.74
C VAL A 98 -4.25 -12.34 6.19
N SER A 99 -4.61 -11.47 7.14
CA SER A 99 -4.54 -11.81 8.57
C SER A 99 -5.56 -12.91 8.89
N SER A 100 -5.19 -13.89 9.72
CA SER A 100 -6.10 -14.99 10.10
C SER A 100 -7.37 -14.51 10.83
N ALA A 101 -7.37 -13.30 11.40
CA ALA A 101 -8.54 -12.69 12.01
C ALA A 101 -9.58 -12.21 10.97
N VAL A 102 -9.13 -11.74 9.79
CA VAL A 102 -10.07 -11.42 8.71
C VAL A 102 -10.55 -12.69 8.00
N ALA A 103 -9.79 -13.79 7.99
CA ALA A 103 -10.27 -15.05 7.41
C ALA A 103 -11.55 -15.61 8.09
N ALA A 104 -11.83 -15.22 9.33
CA ALA A 104 -13.05 -15.61 10.06
C ALA A 104 -14.23 -14.64 9.86
N ASP A 105 -13.96 -13.37 9.56
CA ASP A 105 -14.95 -12.34 9.21
C ASP A 105 -15.11 -12.16 7.69
N VAL A 106 -14.35 -12.91 6.88
CA VAL A 106 -14.60 -13.15 5.45
C VAL A 106 -15.82 -14.10 5.33
N GLY A 107 -16.96 -13.66 5.87
CA GLY A 107 -18.25 -14.19 5.49
C GLY A 107 -18.59 -13.59 4.14
N GLU A 108 -18.54 -14.40 3.08
CA GLU A 108 -19.11 -14.17 1.73
C GLU A 108 -18.80 -12.84 0.98
N ASP A 109 -18.10 -11.88 1.60
CA ASP A 109 -17.75 -10.55 1.10
C ASP A 109 -16.24 -10.43 0.82
N ALA A 110 -15.52 -11.55 0.73
CA ALA A 110 -14.37 -11.59 -0.17
C ALA A 110 -14.97 -11.45 -1.57
N ASP A 111 -15.03 -10.20 -2.02
CA ASP A 111 -15.36 -9.79 -3.37
C ASP A 111 -14.22 -10.23 -4.32
N ILE A 112 -13.89 -11.53 -4.30
CA ILE A 112 -13.42 -12.32 -5.44
C ILE A 112 -14.61 -12.35 -6.41
N ARG A 113 -14.98 -11.18 -6.94
CA ARG A 113 -15.76 -11.10 -8.15
C ARG A 113 -14.84 -11.63 -9.22
N LEU A 114 -15.10 -12.88 -9.60
CA LEU A 114 -14.68 -13.52 -10.84
C LEU A 114 -15.10 -12.63 -12.02
N GLY A 115 -14.30 -11.59 -12.28
CA GLY A 115 -14.01 -11.17 -13.63
C GLY A 115 -13.16 -12.26 -14.26
N GLU A 116 -13.53 -12.59 -15.49
CA GLU A 116 -12.96 -13.65 -16.31
C GLU A 116 -11.42 -13.55 -16.33
N GLU A 117 -10.76 -14.66 -16.00
CA GLU A 117 -9.36 -15.02 -16.27
C GLU A 117 -8.42 -13.88 -16.73
N ASP A 118 -7.69 -13.23 -15.81
CA ASP A 118 -6.24 -13.00 -15.89
C ASP A 118 -5.72 -12.14 -14.71
N GLU A 119 -4.55 -12.55 -14.20
CA GLU A 119 -3.63 -11.85 -13.28
C GLU A 119 -3.94 -11.79 -11.76
N LEU A 120 -2.93 -12.17 -10.97
CA LEU A 120 -2.90 -12.20 -9.50
C LEU A 120 -2.84 -10.77 -8.90
N THR A 121 -3.77 -9.89 -9.26
CA THR A 121 -3.76 -8.51 -8.77
C THR A 121 -4.38 -8.42 -7.38
N THR A 122 -3.62 -7.99 -6.39
CA THR A 122 -4.13 -7.70 -5.04
C THR A 122 -4.82 -6.34 -5.04
N ARG A 123 -6.03 -6.28 -4.48
CA ARG A 123 -6.78 -5.03 -4.31
C ARG A 123 -6.41 -4.36 -2.99
N LEU A 124 -5.97 -3.11 -3.07
CA LEU A 124 -5.67 -2.23 -1.93
C LEU A 124 -6.64 -1.05 -1.88
N ILE A 125 -6.66 -0.36 -0.74
CA ILE A 125 -7.55 0.78 -0.48
C ILE A 125 -6.70 2.01 -0.10
N ALA A 126 -6.88 3.11 -0.84
CA ALA A 126 -6.41 4.44 -0.48
C ALA A 126 -7.58 5.29 0.02
N ARG A 127 -7.31 6.18 0.96
CA ARG A 127 -8.29 7.14 1.51
C ARG A 127 -7.79 8.54 1.25
N VAL A 128 -8.37 9.16 0.23
CA VAL A 128 -7.91 10.44 -0.32
C VAL A 128 -8.85 11.58 0.03
N SER A 129 -8.36 12.80 -0.14
CA SER A 129 -9.14 14.02 0.04
C SER A 129 -10.44 14.01 -0.78
N PRO A 130 -11.57 14.56 -0.27
CA PRO A 130 -12.79 14.72 -1.06
C PRO A 130 -12.62 15.75 -2.19
N LYS A 131 -11.50 16.48 -2.22
CA LYS A 131 -11.11 17.36 -3.32
C LYS A 131 -10.51 16.59 -4.50
N SER A 132 -10.09 15.34 -4.30
CA SER A 132 -9.61 14.48 -5.36
C SER A 132 -10.66 14.34 -6.47
N ARG A 133 -10.17 14.23 -7.70
CA ARG A 133 -11.00 14.08 -8.91
C ARG A 133 -10.84 12.70 -9.53
N ILE A 134 -10.26 11.75 -8.80
CA ILE A 134 -10.07 10.38 -9.24
C ILE A 134 -11.43 9.75 -9.57
N ALA A 135 -11.55 9.22 -10.78
CA ALA A 135 -12.72 8.50 -11.25
C ALA A 135 -12.40 7.03 -11.53
N LEU A 136 -13.44 6.19 -11.56
CA LEU A 136 -13.37 4.80 -11.97
C LEU A 136 -12.66 4.65 -13.33
N GLY A 137 -11.70 3.72 -13.40
CA GLY A 137 -10.90 3.40 -14.59
C GLY A 137 -9.82 4.41 -14.93
N GLN A 138 -9.65 5.47 -14.13
CA GLN A 138 -8.63 6.48 -14.35
C GLN A 138 -7.26 5.98 -13.87
N GLN A 139 -6.22 6.24 -14.67
CA GLN A 139 -4.83 6.12 -14.21
C GLN A 139 -4.45 7.33 -13.36
N VAL A 140 -3.96 7.08 -12.16
CA VAL A 140 -3.70 8.11 -11.14
C VAL A 140 -2.33 7.89 -10.51
N GLU A 141 -1.71 8.97 -10.05
CA GLU A 141 -0.55 8.90 -9.16
C GLU A 141 -1.02 9.07 -7.72
N LEU A 142 -0.73 8.08 -6.88
CA LEU A 142 -0.93 8.17 -5.44
C LEU A 142 0.40 8.48 -4.77
N ALA A 143 0.45 9.54 -3.98
CA ALA A 143 1.53 9.79 -3.04
C ALA A 143 1.38 8.85 -1.83
N VAL A 144 2.51 8.31 -1.36
CA VAL A 144 2.57 7.45 -0.18
C VAL A 144 3.32 8.19 0.92
N ASP A 145 2.70 8.35 2.09
CA ASP A 145 3.37 8.87 3.28
C ASP A 145 4.26 7.78 3.89
N THR A 146 5.54 7.82 3.49
CA THR A 146 6.52 6.83 3.92
C THR A 146 7.08 7.09 5.32
N THR A 147 6.63 8.14 6.02
CA THR A 147 7.00 8.39 7.42
C THR A 147 6.28 7.45 8.40
N ARG A 148 5.19 6.81 7.95
CA ARG A 148 4.29 5.97 8.77
C ARG A 148 4.09 4.55 8.22
N LEU A 149 5.12 4.00 7.56
CA LEU A 149 5.08 2.59 7.14
C LEU A 149 5.18 1.64 8.33
N TYR A 150 4.47 0.52 8.23
CA TYR A 150 4.52 -0.58 9.17
C TYR A 150 5.24 -1.77 8.55
N PHE A 151 6.03 -2.46 9.37
CA PHE A 151 6.86 -3.56 8.95
C PHE A 151 6.65 -4.72 9.91
N PHE A 152 6.43 -5.92 9.36
CA PHE A 152 6.25 -7.12 10.16
C PHE A 152 7.09 -8.26 9.60
N ASP A 153 7.58 -9.11 10.50
CA ASP A 153 8.26 -10.34 10.12
C ASP A 153 7.28 -11.31 9.46
N PRO A 154 7.61 -11.90 8.29
CA PRO A 154 6.70 -12.78 7.56
C PRO A 154 6.42 -14.11 8.27
N GLU A 155 7.32 -14.58 9.13
CA GLU A 155 7.17 -15.84 9.88
C GLU A 155 6.46 -15.62 11.20
N THR A 156 6.93 -14.67 12.02
CA THR A 156 6.41 -14.44 13.38
C THR A 156 5.20 -13.52 13.42
N ARG A 157 5.01 -12.68 12.40
CA ARG A 157 4.03 -11.58 12.35
C ARG A 157 4.25 -10.50 13.42
N GLU A 158 5.41 -10.48 14.06
CA GLU A 158 5.77 -9.42 15.00
C GLU A 158 6.23 -8.17 14.26
N ALA A 159 6.04 -7.01 14.90
CA ALA A 159 6.49 -5.74 14.33
C ALA A 159 8.03 -5.63 14.38
N VAL A 160 8.62 -5.14 13.28
CA VAL A 160 10.06 -4.89 13.11
C VAL A 160 10.42 -3.45 13.48
#